data_AF-A0A949YRD7-F1
#
_entry.id   AF-A0A949YRD7-F1
#
_cell.length_a   1.000
_cell.length_b   1.000
_cell.length_c   1.000
_cell.angle_alpha   90.00
_cell.angle_beta   90.00
_cell.angle_gamma   90.00
#
_symmetry.space_group_name_H-M   'P 1'
#
loop_
_entity.id
_entity.type
_entity.pdbx_description
1 polymer ?
#
loop_
_entity_poly.entity_id
_entity_poly.type
_entity_poly.pdbx_seq_one_letter_code
_entity_poly.pdbx_strand_id
1 'polypeptide(L)'
;MASIAATSLVSVLSFGGYGVAVILAKVRPLRNAHQALSVAYGRLLDLLGPRVLQDPRDTPAFRVMVSLSLSAVPIFLIQLVLGKPRLLLAIAFYLSLYGLRFQRFVRMFSAKHLEAHRRKGYFSEKYDKVLGRYVEFFLGYLYGNVPELDRTVHVRLHHRENGGLDDTAESRSYDRTSRLDFLWYLSNNIWTVLGIAPYHYFRASGDEENRKHLFWGLTRYYAYFAAVFIYDWRIGVLFVLVPLFCMNFITAVIAWVQHAFYDPEHPEDYFAHTATVLDEVNFMNEGYHLCHHHRAGLHWTEMPVHFERIRDRMRISGSLVFRDLDFMRLFFALTLFRRMDVLAEKLVPWEPMDHEHRLALLAKRTGSERWLIELTAGATRRGDHEDKRDTLDPC
;
A
#
# COMPACT_ATOMS: atom_id res chain seq x y z
N MET A 1 -12.39 -10.97 -8.07
CA MET A 1 -12.80 -10.51 -9.43
C MET A 1 -13.29 -9.07 -9.48
N ALA A 2 -14.25 -8.64 -8.64
CA ALA A 2 -14.78 -7.27 -8.67
C ALA A 2 -13.70 -6.17 -8.49
N SER A 3 -12.77 -6.36 -7.55
CA SER A 3 -11.62 -5.44 -7.32
C SER A 3 -10.74 -5.27 -8.56
N ILE A 4 -10.52 -6.35 -9.32
CA ILE A 4 -9.73 -6.33 -10.56
C ILE A 4 -10.49 -5.56 -11.64
N ALA A 5 -11.78 -5.85 -11.83
CA ALA A 5 -12.60 -5.17 -12.83
C ALA A 5 -12.67 -3.65 -12.57
N ALA A 6 -12.92 -3.26 -11.31
CA ALA A 6 -12.94 -1.87 -10.89
C ALA A 6 -11.59 -1.17 -11.16
N THR A 7 -10.49 -1.80 -10.74
CA THR A 7 -9.15 -1.22 -10.92
C THR A 7 -8.76 -1.15 -12.39
N SER A 8 -9.10 -2.15 -13.21
CA SER A 8 -8.85 -2.14 -14.66
C SER A 8 -9.59 -1.00 -15.35
N LEU A 9 -10.87 -0.77 -15.00
CA LEU A 9 -11.64 0.36 -15.52
C LEU A 9 -10.97 1.70 -15.19
N VAL A 10 -10.61 1.90 -13.92
CA VAL A 10 -9.93 3.12 -13.47
C VAL A 10 -8.55 3.26 -14.12
N SER A 11 -7.85 2.16 -14.36
CA SER A 11 -6.55 2.14 -15.03
C SER A 11 -6.66 2.64 -16.47
N VAL A 12 -7.63 2.14 -17.23
CA VAL A 12 -7.88 2.61 -18.60
C VAL A 12 -8.13 4.11 -18.63
N LEU A 13 -8.92 4.64 -17.69
CA LEU A 13 -9.16 6.08 -17.59
C LEU A 13 -7.91 6.87 -17.19
N SER A 14 -7.16 6.39 -16.20
CA SER A 14 -5.96 7.06 -15.69
C SER A 14 -4.83 7.12 -16.72
N PHE A 15 -4.60 6.03 -17.47
CA PHE A 15 -3.58 5.97 -18.53
C PHE A 15 -4.06 6.61 -19.84
N GLY A 16 -5.35 6.44 -20.20
CA GLY A 16 -5.94 7.14 -21.34
C GLY A 16 -5.92 8.66 -21.16
N GLY A 17 -6.28 9.14 -19.96
CA GLY A 17 -6.17 10.55 -19.59
C GLY A 17 -4.73 11.07 -19.64
N TYR A 18 -3.74 10.22 -19.34
CA TYR A 18 -2.33 10.58 -19.49
C TYR A 18 -1.96 10.82 -20.96
N GLY A 19 -2.40 9.95 -21.87
CA GLY A 19 -2.21 10.14 -23.31
C GLY A 19 -2.81 11.47 -23.81
N VAL A 20 -4.04 11.78 -23.39
CA VAL A 20 -4.69 13.07 -23.71
C VAL A 20 -3.89 14.24 -23.13
N ALA A 21 -3.45 14.15 -21.88
CA ALA A 21 -2.65 15.20 -21.25
C ALA A 21 -1.32 15.46 -21.97
N VAL A 22 -0.65 14.41 -22.45
CA VAL A 22 0.57 14.53 -23.26
C VAL A 22 0.31 15.29 -24.57
N ILE A 23 -0.84 15.04 -25.22
CA ILE A 23 -1.24 15.77 -26.43
C ILE A 23 -1.52 17.24 -26.09
N LEU A 24 -2.30 17.51 -25.04
CA LEU A 24 -2.63 18.87 -24.59
C LEU A 24 -1.38 19.65 -24.16
N ALA A 25 -0.36 18.98 -23.59
CA ALA A 25 0.90 19.61 -23.21
C ALA A 25 1.72 20.14 -24.41
N LYS A 26 1.40 19.72 -25.64
CA LYS A 26 1.98 20.31 -26.87
C LYS A 26 1.40 21.70 -27.16
N VAL A 27 0.21 22.02 -26.65
CA VAL A 27 -0.43 23.32 -26.80
C VAL A 27 0.20 24.30 -25.81
N ARG A 28 1.10 25.16 -26.31
CA ARG A 28 1.92 26.07 -25.49
C ARG A 28 1.11 26.95 -24.51
N PRO A 29 -0.03 27.57 -24.91
CA PRO A 29 -0.84 28.34 -23.96
C PRO A 29 -1.38 27.49 -22.80
N LEU A 30 -1.88 26.28 -23.07
CA LEU A 30 -2.39 25.38 -22.03
C LEU A 30 -1.29 24.92 -21.08
N ARG A 31 -0.13 24.53 -21.64
CA ARG A 31 1.04 24.15 -20.83
C ARG A 31 1.50 25.28 -19.91
N ASN A 32 1.60 26.50 -20.45
CA ASN A 32 2.04 27.67 -19.68
C ASN A 32 1.03 28.01 -18.57
N ALA A 33 -0.27 27.99 -18.88
CA ALA A 33 -1.33 28.23 -17.89
C ALA A 33 -1.29 27.19 -16.76
N HIS A 34 -1.17 25.90 -17.11
CA HIS A 34 -1.04 24.83 -16.13
C HIS A 34 0.21 25.01 -15.24
N GLN A 35 1.36 25.34 -15.84
CA GLN A 35 2.60 25.56 -15.09
C GLN A 35 2.49 26.76 -14.15
N ALA A 36 1.91 27.87 -14.62
CA ALA A 36 1.68 29.05 -13.79
C ALA A 36 0.74 28.75 -12.61
N LEU A 37 -0.37 28.05 -12.86
CA LEU A 37 -1.30 27.62 -11.81
C LEU A 37 -0.64 26.66 -10.81
N SER A 38 0.14 25.69 -11.28
CA SER A 38 0.84 24.74 -10.44
C SER A 38 1.87 25.41 -9.53
N VAL A 39 2.62 26.38 -10.06
CA VAL A 39 3.58 27.18 -9.27
C VAL A 39 2.87 28.07 -8.25
N ALA A 40 1.80 28.78 -8.66
CA ALA A 40 1.02 29.61 -7.76
C ALA A 40 0.40 28.80 -6.62
N TYR A 41 -0.17 27.64 -6.95
CA TYR A 41 -0.71 26.67 -6.00
C TYR A 41 0.36 26.18 -5.02
N GLY A 42 1.53 25.77 -5.52
CA GLY A 42 2.65 25.33 -4.68
C GLY A 42 3.10 26.41 -3.69
N ARG A 43 3.32 27.64 -4.18
CA ARG A 43 3.71 28.78 -3.34
C ARG A 43 2.68 29.10 -2.26
N LEU A 44 1.40 29.09 -2.62
CA LEU A 44 0.32 29.34 -1.66
C LEU A 44 0.34 28.30 -0.53
N LEU A 45 0.48 27.01 -0.87
CA LEU A 45 0.48 25.95 0.13
C LEU A 45 1.78 25.87 0.93
N ASP A 46 2.91 26.29 0.38
CA ASP A 46 4.15 26.45 1.15
C ASP A 46 4.08 27.58 2.17
N LEU A 47 3.31 28.62 1.87
CA LEU A 47 3.00 29.68 2.83
C LEU A 47 2.01 29.18 3.89
N LEU A 48 0.98 28.43 3.52
CA LEU A 48 -0.07 28.00 4.45
C LEU A 48 0.34 26.81 5.32
N GLY A 49 1.10 25.85 4.80
CA GLY A 49 1.51 24.62 5.48
C GLY A 49 2.06 24.86 6.88
N PRO A 50 3.12 25.67 7.06
CA PRO A 50 3.69 25.98 8.37
C PRO A 50 2.72 26.67 9.36
N ARG A 51 1.63 27.27 8.87
CA ARG A 51 0.63 27.96 9.69
C ARG A 51 -0.49 27.04 10.19
N VAL A 52 -0.73 25.92 9.51
CA VAL A 52 -1.87 25.03 9.81
C VAL A 52 -1.44 23.64 10.27
N LEU A 53 -0.28 23.16 9.83
CA LEU A 53 0.23 21.83 10.15
C LEU A 53 0.99 21.82 11.47
N GLN A 54 1.00 20.65 12.12
CA GLN A 54 1.80 20.40 13.30
C GLN A 54 3.30 20.34 12.97
N ASP A 55 3.65 19.72 11.84
CA ASP A 55 5.01 19.66 11.29
C ASP A 55 5.01 20.24 9.87
N PRO A 56 5.72 21.36 9.61
CA PRO A 56 5.80 21.97 8.28
C PRO A 56 6.32 21.03 7.18
N ARG A 57 7.10 20.00 7.55
CA ARG A 57 7.61 19.00 6.60
C ARG A 57 6.49 18.20 5.93
N ASP A 58 5.27 18.20 6.48
CA ASP A 58 4.09 17.53 5.91
C ASP A 58 3.33 18.33 4.86
N THR A 59 3.85 19.50 4.46
CA THR A 59 3.28 20.30 3.37
C THR A 59 3.00 19.47 2.09
N PRO A 60 3.81 18.47 1.68
CA PRO A 60 3.47 17.59 0.57
C PRO A 60 2.14 16.84 0.74
N ALA A 61 1.84 16.32 1.94
CA ALA A 61 0.56 15.66 2.23
C ALA A 61 -0.59 16.67 2.18
N PHE A 62 -0.37 17.86 2.76
CA PHE A 62 -1.35 18.94 2.75
C PHE A 62 -1.73 19.39 1.32
N ARG A 63 -0.76 19.46 0.40
CA ARG A 63 -1.02 19.71 -1.02
C ARG A 63 -1.97 18.66 -1.61
N VAL A 64 -1.75 17.38 -1.33
CA VAL A 64 -2.63 16.32 -1.85
C VAL A 64 -4.04 16.45 -1.28
N MET A 65 -4.16 16.72 0.03
CA MET A 65 -5.45 16.95 0.70
C MET A 65 -6.22 18.10 0.07
N VAL A 66 -5.62 19.30 0.00
CA VAL A 66 -6.26 20.49 -0.57
C VAL A 66 -6.67 20.24 -2.02
N SER A 67 -5.78 19.63 -2.81
CA SER A 67 -6.09 19.30 -4.19
C SER A 67 -7.34 18.42 -4.27
N LEU A 68 -7.45 17.36 -3.45
CA LEU A 68 -8.59 16.43 -3.46
C LEU A 68 -9.88 17.08 -2.99
N SER A 69 -9.80 17.92 -1.97
CA SER A 69 -10.92 18.71 -1.49
C SER A 69 -11.44 19.67 -2.55
N LEU A 70 -10.55 20.25 -3.38
CA LEU A 70 -10.96 21.18 -4.44
C LEU A 70 -11.37 20.51 -5.75
N SER A 71 -11.17 19.20 -5.90
CA SER A 71 -11.56 18.48 -7.14
C SER A 71 -12.59 17.38 -6.89
N ALA A 72 -12.28 16.37 -6.08
CA ALA A 72 -13.12 15.18 -5.96
C ALA A 72 -14.40 15.46 -5.17
N VAL A 73 -14.31 16.25 -4.09
CA VAL A 73 -15.46 16.65 -3.27
C VAL A 73 -16.51 17.39 -4.10
N PRO A 74 -16.21 18.51 -4.79
CA PRO A 74 -17.23 19.22 -5.56
C PRO A 74 -17.81 18.36 -6.69
N ILE A 75 -17.02 17.51 -7.36
CA ILE A 75 -17.54 16.60 -8.39
C ILE A 75 -18.57 15.64 -7.80
N PHE A 76 -18.28 15.04 -6.64
CA PHE A 76 -19.22 14.14 -5.97
C PHE A 76 -20.49 14.87 -5.50
N LEU A 77 -20.34 16.06 -4.90
CA LEU A 77 -21.49 16.88 -4.48
C LEU A 77 -22.36 17.30 -5.67
N ILE A 78 -21.76 17.73 -6.78
CA ILE A 78 -22.48 18.05 -8.02
C ILE A 78 -23.22 16.81 -8.52
N GLN A 79 -22.59 15.62 -8.49
CA GLN A 79 -23.25 14.38 -8.86
C GLN A 79 -24.46 14.08 -7.97
N LEU A 80 -24.36 14.29 -6.66
CA LEU A 80 -25.48 14.10 -5.73
C LEU A 80 -26.61 15.09 -6.02
N VAL A 81 -26.32 16.37 -6.21
CA VAL A 81 -27.36 17.40 -6.50
C VAL A 81 -28.11 17.10 -7.80
N LEU A 82 -27.42 16.58 -8.82
CA LEU A 82 -28.03 16.29 -10.12
C LEU A 82 -28.89 15.01 -10.12
N GLY A 83 -28.77 14.16 -9.09
CA GLY A 83 -29.54 12.94 -8.85
C GLY A 83 -29.32 11.80 -9.85
N LYS A 84 -29.26 12.08 -11.16
CA LYS A 84 -29.02 11.08 -12.19
C LYS A 84 -27.51 10.87 -12.40
N PRO A 85 -27.01 9.61 -12.41
CA PRO A 85 -25.59 9.33 -12.63
C PRO A 85 -25.14 9.88 -13.98
N ARG A 86 -24.10 10.71 -13.97
CA ARG A 86 -23.49 11.28 -15.17
C ARG A 86 -22.10 10.69 -15.36
N LEU A 87 -21.91 9.97 -16.47
CA LEU A 87 -20.65 9.28 -16.77
C LEU A 87 -19.45 10.24 -16.78
N LEU A 88 -19.61 11.45 -17.31
CA LEU A 88 -18.53 12.46 -17.32
C LEU A 88 -18.11 12.90 -15.92
N LEU A 89 -19.04 12.98 -14.96
CA LEU A 89 -18.70 13.28 -13.57
C LEU A 89 -17.99 12.09 -12.91
N ALA A 90 -18.40 10.86 -13.20
CA ALA A 90 -17.69 9.67 -12.70
C ALA A 90 -16.26 9.60 -13.25
N ILE A 91 -16.06 9.86 -14.55
CA ILE A 91 -14.71 9.92 -15.16
C ILE A 91 -13.89 11.04 -14.52
N ALA A 92 -14.45 12.24 -14.39
CA ALA A 92 -13.76 13.37 -13.76
C ALA A 92 -13.43 13.09 -12.29
N PHE A 93 -14.31 12.39 -11.58
CA PHE A 93 -14.10 11.94 -10.21
C PHE A 93 -12.94 10.96 -10.12
N TYR A 94 -12.90 9.92 -10.97
CA TYR A 94 -11.78 8.97 -11.00
C TYR A 94 -10.46 9.63 -11.40
N LEU A 95 -10.44 10.50 -12.41
CA LEU A 95 -9.23 11.25 -12.76
C LEU A 95 -8.79 12.18 -11.62
N SER A 96 -9.75 12.75 -10.88
CA SER A 96 -9.46 13.53 -9.68
C SER A 96 -8.94 12.68 -8.54
N LEU A 97 -9.41 11.45 -8.39
CA LEU A 97 -9.01 10.56 -7.32
C LEU A 97 -7.65 9.91 -7.58
N TYR A 98 -7.52 9.25 -8.72
CA TYR A 98 -6.35 8.43 -9.05
C TYR A 98 -5.26 9.25 -9.76
N GLY A 99 -5.63 10.33 -10.43
CA GLY A 99 -4.72 11.12 -11.24
C GLY A 99 -4.31 10.38 -12.51
N LEU A 100 -3.30 10.91 -13.19
CA LEU A 100 -2.73 10.32 -14.40
C LEU A 100 -1.66 9.30 -14.01
N ARG A 101 -1.70 8.10 -14.59
CA ARG A 101 -0.84 6.96 -14.20
C ARG A 101 -0.84 6.69 -12.68
N PHE A 102 -1.99 6.80 -12.03
CA PHE A 102 -2.15 6.63 -10.57
C PHE A 102 -1.31 7.55 -9.67
N GLN A 103 -0.68 8.61 -10.20
CA GLN A 103 0.24 9.46 -9.42
C GLN A 103 -0.43 10.12 -8.22
N ARG A 104 -1.73 10.45 -8.33
CA ARG A 104 -2.46 11.06 -7.23
C ARG A 104 -2.90 10.03 -6.19
N PHE A 105 -3.20 8.81 -6.64
CA PHE A 105 -3.43 7.68 -5.75
C PHE A 105 -2.22 7.43 -4.87
N VAL A 106 -1.04 7.28 -5.45
CA VAL A 106 0.17 6.95 -4.69
C VAL A 106 0.40 8.00 -3.59
N ARG A 107 0.29 9.28 -3.94
CA ARG A 107 0.47 10.36 -2.97
C ARG A 107 -0.59 10.36 -1.86
N MET A 108 -1.83 10.05 -2.21
CA MET A 108 -2.92 9.98 -1.27
C MET A 108 -2.78 8.75 -0.34
N PHE A 109 -2.35 7.61 -0.89
CA PHE A 109 -2.03 6.41 -0.13
C PHE A 109 -0.96 6.71 0.92
N SER A 110 0.16 7.36 0.56
CA SER A 110 1.20 7.73 1.53
C SER A 110 0.70 8.68 2.61
N ALA A 111 -0.06 9.71 2.21
CA ALA A 111 -0.63 10.67 3.15
C ALA A 111 -1.59 9.99 4.15
N LYS A 112 -2.45 9.09 3.67
CA LYS A 112 -3.35 8.26 4.48
C LYS A 112 -2.56 7.35 5.43
N HIS A 113 -1.60 6.61 4.89
CA HIS A 113 -0.79 5.67 5.64
C HIS A 113 -0.09 6.37 6.82
N LEU A 114 0.57 7.50 6.58
CA LEU A 114 1.27 8.25 7.61
C LEU A 114 0.34 9.01 8.58
N GLU A 115 -0.89 9.36 8.20
CA GLU A 115 -1.87 9.95 9.14
C GLU A 115 -2.23 8.95 10.24
N ALA A 116 -2.39 7.68 9.89
CA ALA A 116 -2.81 6.63 10.81
C ALA A 116 -1.82 6.44 11.98
N HIS A 117 -0.53 6.61 11.74
CA HIS A 117 0.53 6.52 12.76
C HIS A 117 0.60 7.75 13.68
N ARG A 118 -0.08 8.84 13.33
CA ARG A 118 -0.06 10.10 14.09
C ARG A 118 -1.29 10.20 14.97
N ARG A 119 -1.13 10.33 16.29
CA ARG A 119 -2.26 10.43 17.24
C ARG A 119 -3.27 11.55 16.91
N LYS A 120 -2.78 12.72 16.46
CA LYS A 120 -3.58 13.91 16.11
C LYS A 120 -3.59 14.22 14.59
N GLY A 121 -3.12 13.27 13.77
CA GLY A 121 -2.84 13.45 12.34
C GLY A 121 -1.94 14.66 12.03
N TYR A 122 -2.25 15.40 10.96
CA TYR A 122 -1.33 16.39 10.38
C TYR A 122 -1.48 17.82 10.90
N PHE A 123 -2.67 18.18 11.37
CA PHE A 123 -2.99 19.57 11.67
C PHE A 123 -2.59 19.95 13.09
N SER A 124 -2.19 21.21 13.26
CA SER A 124 -1.83 21.73 14.59
C SER A 124 -3.04 21.74 15.53
N GLU A 125 -2.78 21.83 16.84
CA GLU A 125 -3.81 21.79 17.87
C GLU A 125 -4.95 22.80 17.67
N LYS A 126 -4.67 23.93 17.02
CA LYS A 126 -5.65 24.94 16.65
C LYS A 126 -6.75 24.40 15.71
N TYR A 127 -6.41 23.45 14.84
CA TYR A 127 -7.29 22.92 13.80
C TYR A 127 -7.64 21.42 13.99
N ASP A 128 -6.96 20.72 14.91
CA ASP A 128 -7.08 19.29 15.19
C ASP A 128 -8.54 18.82 15.41
N LYS A 129 -9.37 19.60 16.10
CA LYS A 129 -10.78 19.22 16.38
C LYS A 129 -11.60 18.93 15.12
N VAL A 130 -11.29 19.60 14.01
CA VAL A 130 -12.04 19.46 12.75
C VAL A 130 -11.20 18.75 11.69
N LEU A 131 -9.89 19.01 11.66
CA LEU A 131 -8.99 18.56 10.60
C LEU A 131 -7.97 17.51 11.09
N GLY A 132 -7.93 17.16 12.37
CA GLY A 132 -6.91 16.28 12.94
C GLY A 132 -6.83 14.91 12.28
N ARG A 133 -7.96 14.35 11.86
CA ARG A 133 -8.04 13.07 11.13
C ARG A 133 -8.74 13.28 9.79
N TYR A 134 -8.35 14.34 9.09
CA TYR A 134 -9.02 14.81 7.89
C TYR A 134 -8.97 13.79 6.75
N VAL A 135 -7.83 13.12 6.57
CA VAL A 135 -7.75 12.09 5.54
C VAL A 135 -8.69 10.94 5.88
N GLU A 136 -8.61 10.43 7.10
CA GLU A 136 -9.35 9.26 7.52
C GLU A 136 -10.87 9.50 7.59
N PHE A 137 -11.32 10.59 8.22
CA PHE A 137 -12.74 10.87 8.48
C PHE A 137 -13.40 11.83 7.49
N PHE A 138 -12.72 12.28 6.45
CA PHE A 138 -13.34 13.09 5.40
C PHE A 138 -12.98 12.59 4.00
N LEU A 139 -11.71 12.67 3.60
CA LEU A 139 -11.31 12.25 2.25
C LEU A 139 -11.43 10.74 2.03
N GLY A 140 -11.28 9.94 3.09
CA GLY A 140 -11.31 8.48 3.06
C GLY A 140 -12.60 7.92 2.49
N TYR A 141 -13.75 8.55 2.80
CA TYR A 141 -15.07 8.14 2.30
C TYR A 141 -15.19 8.21 0.77
N LEU A 142 -14.47 9.13 0.13
CA LEU A 142 -14.44 9.25 -1.33
C LEU A 142 -13.52 8.21 -1.97
N TYR A 143 -12.53 7.75 -1.22
CA TYR A 143 -11.43 6.92 -1.73
C TYR A 143 -11.56 5.43 -1.43
N GLY A 144 -12.70 5.02 -0.86
CA GLY A 144 -12.92 3.64 -0.45
C GLY A 144 -12.16 3.23 0.81
N ASN A 145 -11.75 4.21 1.62
CA ASN A 145 -11.14 3.94 2.92
C ASN A 145 -12.21 3.85 4.00
N VAL A 146 -12.15 2.80 4.82
CA VAL A 146 -12.99 2.63 5.99
C VAL A 146 -12.30 3.34 7.17
N PRO A 147 -12.94 4.34 7.82
CA PRO A 147 -12.36 4.99 8.98
C PRO A 147 -12.05 4.01 10.11
N GLU A 148 -11.04 4.33 10.94
CA GLU A 148 -10.46 3.49 11.99
C GLU A 148 -9.77 2.22 11.48
N LEU A 149 -9.99 1.78 10.24
CA LEU A 149 -9.39 0.55 9.72
C LEU A 149 -7.86 0.66 9.66
N ASP A 150 -7.29 1.74 9.16
CA ASP A 150 -5.82 1.89 9.15
C ASP A 150 -5.24 1.96 10.57
N ARG A 151 -5.86 2.73 11.46
CA ARG A 151 -5.33 2.86 12.82
C ARG A 151 -5.42 1.55 13.59
N THR A 152 -6.50 0.82 13.43
CA THR A 152 -6.68 -0.45 14.14
C THR A 152 -5.92 -1.56 13.41
N VAL A 153 -6.25 -1.83 12.16
CA VAL A 153 -5.66 -2.94 11.39
C VAL A 153 -4.20 -2.67 11.03
N HIS A 154 -3.85 -1.52 10.47
CA HIS A 154 -2.45 -1.29 10.10
C HIS A 154 -1.57 -1.01 11.33
N VAL A 155 -1.94 -0.04 12.17
CA VAL A 155 -1.05 0.39 13.27
C VAL A 155 -1.09 -0.55 14.48
N ARG A 156 -2.24 -1.13 14.83
CA ARG A 156 -2.38 -1.93 16.07
C ARG A 156 -2.28 -3.43 15.86
N LEU A 157 -2.70 -3.92 14.68
CA LEU A 157 -2.62 -5.33 14.33
C LEU A 157 -1.37 -5.61 13.49
N HIS A 158 -1.25 -5.03 12.29
CA HIS A 158 -0.17 -5.36 11.36
C HIS A 158 1.23 -4.99 11.89
N HIS A 159 1.41 -3.83 12.53
CA HIS A 159 2.69 -3.47 13.15
C HIS A 159 3.04 -4.30 14.39
N ARG A 160 2.02 -4.89 15.05
CA ARG A 160 2.23 -5.79 16.18
C ARG A 160 2.67 -7.16 15.69
N GLU A 161 1.96 -7.70 14.72
CA GLU A 161 2.21 -9.05 14.19
C GLU A 161 3.33 -9.09 13.14
N ASN A 162 3.64 -7.96 12.47
CA ASN A 162 4.68 -7.81 11.44
C ASN A 162 4.62 -8.87 10.32
N GLY A 163 3.43 -9.19 9.81
CA GLY A 163 3.28 -10.28 8.83
C GLY A 163 3.32 -11.68 9.47
N GLY A 164 3.14 -11.77 10.79
CA GLY A 164 2.96 -13.01 11.53
C GLY A 164 1.69 -13.78 11.15
N LEU A 165 1.48 -14.97 11.72
CA LEU A 165 0.37 -15.86 11.33
C LEU A 165 -0.99 -15.29 11.73
N ASP A 166 -1.01 -14.45 12.76
CA ASP A 166 -2.20 -13.75 13.25
C ASP A 166 -2.47 -12.43 12.50
N ASP A 167 -1.61 -12.06 11.55
CA ASP A 167 -1.79 -10.86 10.75
C ASP A 167 -2.86 -11.06 9.67
N THR A 168 -3.84 -10.15 9.63
CA THR A 168 -4.93 -10.21 8.64
C THR A 168 -4.49 -9.88 7.21
N ALA A 169 -3.29 -9.34 7.04
CA ALA A 169 -2.68 -9.06 5.74
C ALA A 169 -1.61 -10.11 5.35
N GLU A 170 -1.50 -11.20 6.11
CA GLU A 170 -0.47 -12.21 5.95
C GLU A 170 -0.49 -12.93 4.60
N SER A 171 0.70 -13.11 4.01
CA SER A 171 0.89 -13.71 2.68
C SER A 171 1.87 -14.90 2.60
N ARG A 172 2.55 -15.33 3.68
CA ARG A 172 3.56 -16.43 3.62
C ARG A 172 2.97 -17.80 3.27
N SER A 173 1.68 -18.00 3.58
CA SER A 173 0.94 -19.22 3.20
C SER A 173 0.74 -19.37 1.69
N TYR A 174 1.00 -18.32 0.91
CA TYR A 174 0.81 -18.27 -0.54
C TYR A 174 2.15 -18.34 -1.29
N ASP A 175 2.17 -18.85 -2.52
CA ASP A 175 3.29 -18.65 -3.45
C ASP A 175 3.23 -17.23 -4.01
N ARG A 176 4.22 -16.40 -3.66
CA ARG A 176 4.21 -14.97 -4.03
C ARG A 176 4.42 -14.74 -5.52
N THR A 177 4.82 -15.79 -6.26
CA THR A 177 5.00 -15.79 -7.71
C THR A 177 3.76 -16.30 -8.47
N SER A 178 2.74 -16.82 -7.76
CA SER A 178 1.52 -17.39 -8.34
C SER A 178 0.42 -16.33 -8.48
N ARG A 179 -0.08 -16.18 -9.70
CA ARG A 179 -1.25 -15.32 -9.99
C ARG A 179 -2.51 -15.82 -9.28
N LEU A 180 -2.69 -17.14 -9.20
CA LEU A 180 -3.86 -17.75 -8.58
C LEU A 180 -3.85 -17.53 -7.07
N ASP A 181 -2.68 -17.65 -6.45
CA ASP A 181 -2.51 -17.43 -5.02
C ASP A 181 -2.78 -15.98 -4.65
N PHE A 182 -2.30 -15.03 -5.48
CA PHE A 182 -2.67 -13.63 -5.32
C PHE A 182 -4.19 -13.41 -5.44
N LEU A 183 -4.89 -14.10 -6.35
CA LEU A 183 -6.35 -14.02 -6.44
C LEU A 183 -7.04 -14.55 -5.18
N TRP A 184 -6.53 -15.62 -4.58
CA TRP A 184 -7.02 -16.15 -3.32
C TRP A 184 -6.75 -15.18 -2.16
N TYR A 185 -5.53 -14.65 -2.07
CA TYR A 185 -5.16 -13.63 -1.09
C TYR A 185 -6.04 -12.38 -1.20
N LEU A 186 -6.22 -11.83 -2.41
CA LEU A 186 -7.09 -10.69 -2.66
C LEU A 186 -8.55 -10.99 -2.26
N SER A 187 -9.01 -12.22 -2.47
CA SER A 187 -10.35 -12.65 -2.07
C SER A 187 -10.47 -12.78 -0.56
N ASN A 188 -9.41 -13.22 0.13
CA ASN A 188 -9.36 -13.29 1.59
C ASN A 188 -9.29 -11.89 2.23
N ASN A 189 -8.54 -10.96 1.63
CA ASN A 189 -8.37 -9.59 2.12
C ASN A 189 -9.68 -8.81 2.22
N ILE A 190 -10.75 -9.25 1.53
CA ILE A 190 -12.07 -8.64 1.68
C ILE A 190 -12.59 -8.73 3.12
N TRP A 191 -12.26 -9.80 3.86
CA TRP A 191 -12.67 -9.97 5.25
C TRP A 191 -12.02 -8.93 6.17
N THR A 192 -10.80 -8.53 5.84
CA THR A 192 -10.07 -7.43 6.48
C THR A 192 -10.73 -6.10 6.18
N VAL A 193 -11.00 -5.82 4.90
CA VAL A 193 -11.66 -4.56 4.46
C VAL A 193 -13.06 -4.40 5.03
N LEU A 194 -13.83 -5.50 5.13
CA LEU A 194 -15.15 -5.51 5.74
C LEU A 194 -15.10 -5.38 7.27
N GLY A 195 -13.91 -5.47 7.87
CA GLY A 195 -13.68 -5.36 9.31
C GLY A 195 -13.98 -6.63 10.11
N ILE A 196 -14.34 -7.73 9.45
CA ILE A 196 -14.74 -8.99 10.11
C ILE A 196 -13.52 -9.67 10.73
N ALA A 197 -12.48 -9.93 9.92
CA ALA A 197 -11.25 -10.57 10.41
C ALA A 197 -10.59 -9.79 11.58
N PRO A 198 -10.34 -8.47 11.46
CA PRO A 198 -9.73 -7.72 12.56
C PRO A 198 -10.63 -7.60 13.79
N TYR A 199 -11.97 -7.58 13.63
CA TYR A 199 -12.88 -7.60 14.78
C TYR A 199 -12.75 -8.90 15.58
N HIS A 200 -12.63 -10.04 14.90
CA HIS A 200 -12.37 -11.33 15.55
C HIS A 200 -10.99 -11.37 16.22
N TYR A 201 -9.96 -10.83 15.57
CA TYR A 201 -8.62 -10.69 16.16
C TYR A 201 -8.67 -9.90 17.47
N PHE A 202 -9.22 -8.68 17.48
CA PHE A 202 -9.27 -7.86 18.69
C PHE A 202 -10.15 -8.44 19.79
N ARG A 203 -11.20 -9.18 19.41
CA ARG A 203 -12.02 -9.93 20.37
C ARG A 203 -11.22 -11.06 21.02
N ALA A 204 -10.47 -11.82 20.23
CA ALA A 204 -9.66 -12.94 20.73
C ALA A 204 -8.48 -12.45 21.59
N SER A 205 -7.88 -11.32 21.23
CA SER A 205 -6.77 -10.71 21.97
C SER A 205 -7.20 -9.95 23.24
N GLY A 206 -8.52 -9.78 23.47
CA GLY A 206 -9.05 -8.98 24.57
C GLY A 206 -8.87 -7.47 24.43
N ASP A 207 -8.52 -6.98 23.24
CA ASP A 207 -8.27 -5.55 22.97
C ASP A 207 -9.59 -4.80 22.70
N GLU A 208 -10.31 -4.54 23.79
CA GLU A 208 -11.63 -3.92 23.72
C GLU A 208 -11.61 -2.50 23.18
N GLU A 209 -10.52 -1.76 23.40
CA GLU A 209 -10.36 -0.38 22.92
C GLU A 209 -10.32 -0.36 21.39
N ASN A 210 -9.39 -1.10 20.77
CA ASN A 210 -9.28 -1.14 19.31
C ASN A 210 -10.50 -1.81 18.66
N ARG A 211 -11.13 -2.79 19.33
CA ARG A 211 -12.39 -3.37 18.87
C ARG A 211 -13.51 -2.34 18.80
N LYS A 212 -13.64 -1.47 19.81
CA LYS A 212 -14.63 -0.37 19.82
C LYS A 212 -14.32 0.68 18.75
N HIS A 213 -13.06 1.07 18.59
CA HIS A 213 -12.65 2.00 17.53
C HIS A 213 -13.02 1.44 16.15
N LEU A 214 -12.64 0.21 15.85
CA LEU A 214 -12.98 -0.48 14.61
C LEU A 214 -14.49 -0.52 14.38
N PHE A 215 -15.27 -0.92 15.39
CA PHE A 215 -16.73 -1.00 15.30
C PHE A 215 -17.37 0.37 14.96
N TRP A 216 -16.92 1.44 15.62
CA TRP A 216 -17.40 2.79 15.33
C TRP A 216 -17.02 3.27 13.94
N GLY A 217 -15.80 2.99 13.49
CA GLY A 217 -15.34 3.28 12.13
C GLY A 217 -16.21 2.59 11.08
N LEU A 218 -16.44 1.27 11.25
CA LEU A 218 -17.31 0.47 10.40
C LEU A 218 -18.74 1.00 10.38
N THR A 219 -19.31 1.31 11.54
CA THR A 219 -20.69 1.82 11.63
C THR A 219 -20.85 3.12 10.85
N ARG A 220 -19.90 4.06 10.99
CA ARG A 220 -19.94 5.32 10.23
C ARG A 220 -19.80 5.08 8.73
N TYR A 221 -18.88 4.21 8.32
CA TYR A 221 -18.69 3.87 6.91
C TYR A 221 -19.93 3.23 6.29
N TYR A 222 -20.50 2.22 6.96
CA TYR A 222 -21.68 1.53 6.45
C TYR A 222 -22.94 2.41 6.49
N ALA A 223 -23.05 3.33 7.45
CA ALA A 223 -24.12 4.34 7.44
C ALA A 223 -24.00 5.27 6.21
N TYR A 224 -22.80 5.77 5.91
CA TYR A 224 -22.53 6.54 4.69
C TYR A 224 -22.82 5.71 3.43
N PHE A 225 -22.30 4.49 3.37
CA PHE A 225 -22.49 3.58 2.25
C PHE A 225 -23.98 3.33 1.99
N ALA A 226 -24.74 2.97 3.03
CA ALA A 226 -26.18 2.75 2.93
C ALA A 226 -26.92 4.02 2.51
N ALA A 227 -26.58 5.19 3.07
CA ALA A 227 -27.23 6.45 2.71
C ALA A 227 -27.09 6.76 1.22
N VAL A 228 -25.90 6.60 0.63
CA VAL A 228 -25.69 6.83 -0.81
C VAL A 228 -26.43 5.78 -1.65
N PHE A 229 -26.39 4.50 -1.26
CA PHE A 229 -27.07 3.43 -2.00
C PHE A 229 -28.61 3.52 -1.95
N ILE A 230 -29.17 3.95 -0.83
CA ILE A 230 -30.61 4.22 -0.69
C ILE A 230 -31.00 5.45 -1.52
N TYR A 231 -30.16 6.48 -1.55
CA TYR A 231 -30.38 7.66 -2.38
C TYR A 231 -30.40 7.33 -3.87
N ASP A 232 -29.35 6.68 -4.38
CA ASP A 232 -29.29 6.13 -5.73
C ASP A 232 -28.18 5.05 -5.80
N TRP A 233 -28.57 3.80 -6.01
CA TRP A 233 -27.64 2.67 -6.07
C TRP A 233 -26.60 2.78 -7.18
N ARG A 234 -26.89 3.49 -8.28
CA ARG A 234 -25.96 3.66 -9.41
C ARG A 234 -24.87 4.65 -9.02
N ILE A 235 -25.23 5.73 -8.31
CA ILE A 235 -24.24 6.63 -7.67
C ILE A 235 -23.43 5.86 -6.63
N GLY A 236 -24.09 5.05 -5.79
CA GLY A 236 -23.42 4.17 -4.82
C GLY A 236 -22.38 3.26 -5.48
N VAL A 237 -22.72 2.62 -6.61
CA VAL A 237 -21.78 1.78 -7.36
C VAL A 237 -20.60 2.61 -7.88
N LEU A 238 -20.87 3.72 -8.59
CA LEU A 238 -19.82 4.49 -9.27
C LEU A 238 -18.91 5.25 -8.30
N PHE A 239 -19.46 5.86 -7.24
CA PHE A 239 -18.71 6.79 -6.39
C PHE A 239 -18.30 6.21 -5.03
N VAL A 240 -18.83 5.05 -4.65
CA VAL A 240 -18.50 4.42 -3.35
C VAL A 240 -17.93 3.01 -3.55
N LEU A 241 -18.66 2.12 -4.24
CA LEU A 241 -18.27 0.72 -4.37
C LEU A 241 -17.04 0.53 -5.27
N VAL A 242 -16.99 1.20 -6.43
CA VAL A 242 -15.81 1.15 -7.32
C VAL A 242 -14.55 1.66 -6.59
N PRO A 243 -14.56 2.83 -5.92
CA PRO A 243 -13.42 3.26 -5.11
C PRO A 243 -13.03 2.29 -4.00
N LEU A 244 -13.98 1.71 -3.26
CA LEU A 244 -13.73 0.67 -2.25
C LEU A 244 -12.99 -0.53 -2.85
N PHE A 245 -13.45 -1.02 -3.99
CA PHE A 245 -12.84 -2.14 -4.70
C PHE A 245 -11.46 -1.82 -5.26
N CYS A 246 -11.24 -0.60 -5.75
CA CYS A 246 -9.92 -0.15 -6.17
C CYS A 246 -8.96 -0.05 -4.98
N MET A 247 -9.40 0.51 -3.85
CA MET A 247 -8.61 0.59 -2.64
C MET A 247 -8.22 -0.81 -2.15
N ASN A 248 -9.18 -1.73 -2.03
CA ASN A 248 -8.93 -3.11 -1.64
C ASN A 248 -7.90 -3.79 -2.56
N PHE A 249 -8.02 -3.61 -3.89
CA PHE A 249 -7.04 -4.18 -4.82
C PHE A 249 -5.64 -3.63 -4.57
N ILE A 250 -5.50 -2.31 -4.47
CA ILE A 250 -4.19 -1.68 -4.42
C ILE A 250 -3.52 -1.91 -3.05
N THR A 251 -4.26 -1.85 -1.94
CA THR A 251 -3.71 -2.19 -0.62
C THR A 251 -3.28 -3.65 -0.55
N ALA A 252 -4.05 -4.58 -1.14
CA ALA A 252 -3.66 -5.97 -1.25
C ALA A 252 -2.38 -6.15 -2.07
N VAL A 253 -2.24 -5.46 -3.21
CA VAL A 253 -0.99 -5.49 -4.00
C VAL A 253 0.19 -4.98 -3.18
N ILE A 254 0.03 -3.85 -2.48
CA ILE A 254 1.11 -3.24 -1.69
C ILE A 254 1.53 -4.17 -0.55
N ALA A 255 0.58 -4.65 0.25
CA ALA A 255 0.85 -5.58 1.35
C ALA A 255 1.52 -6.88 0.85
N TRP A 256 1.02 -7.44 -0.26
CA TRP A 256 1.58 -8.63 -0.89
C TRP A 256 3.06 -8.47 -1.25
N VAL A 257 3.45 -7.36 -1.88
CA VAL A 257 4.85 -7.17 -2.32
C VAL A 257 5.77 -6.65 -1.23
N GLN A 258 5.24 -5.89 -0.27
CA GLN A 258 6.02 -5.38 0.87
C GLN A 258 6.54 -6.52 1.76
N HIS A 259 5.77 -7.60 1.86
CA HIS A 259 6.09 -8.78 2.67
C HIS A 259 6.30 -10.04 1.82
N ALA A 260 6.67 -9.86 0.55
CA ALA A 260 6.72 -10.99 -0.40
C ALA A 260 7.86 -11.98 -0.17
N PHE A 261 8.93 -11.53 0.49
CA PHE A 261 10.21 -12.22 0.52
C PHE A 261 10.51 -12.78 1.90
N TYR A 262 10.05 -13.99 2.16
CA TYR A 262 10.16 -14.65 3.46
C TYR A 262 11.48 -15.42 3.58
N ASP A 263 12.08 -15.42 4.78
CA ASP A 263 13.19 -16.32 5.10
C ASP A 263 12.66 -17.51 5.92
N PRO A 264 12.61 -18.73 5.34
CA PRO A 264 12.10 -19.91 6.05
C PRO A 264 12.99 -20.36 7.21
N GLU A 265 14.27 -19.95 7.25
CA GLU A 265 15.18 -20.30 8.34
C GLU A 265 14.98 -19.41 9.57
N HIS A 266 14.46 -18.21 9.36
CA HIS A 266 14.22 -17.21 10.41
C HIS A 266 12.78 -16.68 10.32
N PRO A 267 11.78 -17.53 10.60
CA PRO A 267 10.36 -17.26 10.32
C PRO A 267 9.74 -16.13 11.15
N GLU A 268 10.42 -15.68 12.20
CA GLU A 268 10.00 -14.60 13.09
C GLU A 268 10.77 -13.28 12.86
N ASP A 269 11.81 -13.28 12.02
CA ASP A 269 12.61 -12.08 11.78
C ASP A 269 11.99 -11.20 10.69
N TYR A 270 11.15 -10.25 11.09
CA TYR A 270 10.52 -9.31 10.17
C TYR A 270 11.51 -8.48 9.34
N PHE A 271 12.77 -8.32 9.77
CA PHE A 271 13.79 -7.67 8.93
C PHE A 271 14.07 -8.47 7.66
N ALA A 272 14.04 -9.80 7.75
CA ALA A 272 14.25 -10.68 6.61
C ALA A 272 13.05 -10.69 5.66
N HIS A 273 11.85 -10.32 6.15
CA HIS A 273 10.57 -10.44 5.43
C HIS A 273 10.05 -9.14 4.83
N THR A 274 10.50 -8.01 5.37
CA THR A 274 10.05 -6.70 4.92
C THR A 274 10.97 -6.15 3.83
N ALA A 275 10.44 -6.01 2.61
CA ALA A 275 11.19 -5.48 1.48
C ALA A 275 11.31 -3.94 1.53
N THR A 276 12.48 -3.43 1.16
CA THR A 276 12.71 -2.01 0.89
C THR A 276 12.79 -1.79 -0.61
N VAL A 277 12.06 -0.80 -1.13
CA VAL A 277 11.91 -0.56 -2.58
C VAL A 277 12.13 0.93 -2.85
N LEU A 278 13.24 1.29 -3.48
CA LEU A 278 13.67 2.68 -3.67
C LEU A 278 13.60 3.07 -5.15
N ASP A 279 12.79 4.08 -5.50
CA ASP A 279 12.63 4.60 -6.87
C ASP A 279 12.17 6.07 -6.87
N GLU A 280 12.04 6.66 -8.06
CA GLU A 280 11.56 8.02 -8.32
C GLU A 280 10.17 8.30 -7.72
N VAL A 281 9.30 7.29 -7.62
CA VAL A 281 7.92 7.41 -7.15
C VAL A 281 7.80 7.29 -5.61
N ASN A 282 8.93 7.30 -4.90
CA ASN A 282 9.01 7.16 -3.43
C ASN A 282 8.51 8.41 -2.66
N PHE A 283 7.24 8.76 -2.87
CA PHE A 283 6.59 9.89 -2.22
C PHE A 283 6.44 9.64 -0.72
N MET A 284 6.83 10.63 0.09
CA MET A 284 6.89 10.52 1.55
C MET A 284 7.68 9.28 2.04
N ASN A 285 8.69 8.86 1.29
CA ASN A 285 9.61 7.78 1.68
C ASN A 285 8.95 6.42 2.01
N GLU A 286 7.76 6.13 1.45
CA GLU A 286 7.06 4.84 1.59
C GLU A 286 7.90 3.60 1.25
N GLY A 287 8.84 3.76 0.33
CA GLY A 287 9.78 2.73 -0.10
C GLY A 287 10.69 2.21 1.01
N TYR A 288 10.92 3.00 2.06
CA TYR A 288 11.67 2.62 3.26
C TYR A 288 10.80 1.82 4.24
N HIS A 289 10.04 0.86 3.72
CA HIS A 289 9.00 0.14 4.48
C HIS A 289 9.55 -0.64 5.69
N LEU A 290 10.76 -1.22 5.58
CA LEU A 290 11.41 -1.83 6.74
C LEU A 290 11.74 -0.81 7.84
N CYS A 291 12.23 0.38 7.48
CA CYS A 291 12.45 1.45 8.47
C CYS A 291 11.16 1.89 9.12
N HIS A 292 10.07 1.91 8.35
CA HIS A 292 8.73 2.17 8.83
C HIS A 292 8.26 1.13 9.85
N HIS A 293 8.42 -0.16 9.60
CA HIS A 293 8.15 -1.20 10.60
C HIS A 293 9.05 -1.07 11.84
N HIS A 294 10.33 -0.78 11.64
CA HIS A 294 11.27 -0.66 12.74
C HIS A 294 11.00 0.56 13.65
N ARG A 295 10.56 1.68 13.06
CA ARG A 295 10.16 2.90 13.78
C ARG A 295 8.96 3.58 13.12
N ALA A 296 7.77 3.04 13.37
CA ALA A 296 6.51 3.52 12.77
C ALA A 296 6.15 4.98 13.07
N GLY A 297 6.64 5.52 14.20
CA GLY A 297 6.46 6.92 14.59
C GLY A 297 7.51 7.89 14.03
N LEU A 298 8.51 7.41 13.28
CA LEU A 298 9.55 8.26 12.72
C LEU A 298 8.99 9.12 11.59
N HIS A 299 9.37 10.40 11.56
CA HIS A 299 8.95 11.26 10.46
C HIS A 299 9.58 10.78 9.15
N TRP A 300 8.79 10.72 8.08
CA TRP A 300 9.19 10.11 6.81
C TRP A 300 10.50 10.70 6.22
N THR A 301 10.76 11.99 6.41
CA THR A 301 12.00 12.65 5.96
C THR A 301 13.27 12.09 6.61
N GLU A 302 13.13 11.45 7.77
CA GLU A 302 14.25 10.91 8.56
C GLU A 302 14.53 9.43 8.23
N MET A 303 13.64 8.78 7.45
CA MET A 303 13.77 7.38 7.04
C MET A 303 15.11 7.07 6.33
N PRO A 304 15.63 7.91 5.41
CA PRO A 304 16.92 7.61 4.77
C PRO A 304 18.09 7.59 5.76
N VAL A 305 18.12 8.51 6.72
CA VAL A 305 19.16 8.53 7.77
C VAL A 305 18.99 7.33 8.69
N HIS A 306 17.74 6.95 8.99
CA HIS A 306 17.46 5.79 9.81
C HIS A 306 17.84 4.47 9.14
N PHE A 307 17.60 4.35 7.84
CA PHE A 307 18.03 3.22 7.00
C PHE A 307 19.52 2.98 7.15
N GLU A 308 20.33 4.04 7.06
CA GLU A 308 21.77 3.96 7.28
C GLU A 308 22.14 3.52 8.70
N ARG A 309 21.40 4.03 9.70
CA ARG A 309 21.64 3.69 11.11
C ARG A 309 21.37 2.23 11.45
N ILE A 310 20.48 1.56 10.71
CA ILE A 310 20.14 0.14 10.93
C ILE A 310 20.70 -0.78 9.85
N ARG A 311 21.63 -0.27 9.02
CA ARG A 311 22.24 -0.99 7.90
C ARG A 311 22.85 -2.33 8.33
N ASP A 312 23.63 -2.34 9.40
CA ASP A 312 24.29 -3.57 9.86
C ASP A 312 23.29 -4.64 10.29
N ARG A 313 22.17 -4.23 10.92
CA ARG A 313 21.10 -5.16 11.29
C ARG A 313 20.39 -5.71 10.05
N MET A 314 20.06 -4.85 9.09
CA MET A 314 19.50 -5.26 7.81
C MET A 314 20.40 -6.25 7.06
N ARG A 315 21.72 -6.00 7.06
CA ARG A 315 22.71 -6.90 6.50
C ARG A 315 22.73 -8.26 7.21
N ILE A 316 22.75 -8.29 8.53
CA ILE A 316 22.76 -9.52 9.34
C ILE A 316 21.50 -10.36 9.09
N SER A 317 20.32 -9.73 9.08
CA SER A 317 19.04 -10.39 8.77
C SER A 317 18.88 -10.73 7.27
N GLY A 318 19.80 -10.26 6.42
CA GLY A 318 19.73 -10.41 4.98
C GLY A 318 18.47 -9.78 4.37
N SER A 319 18.04 -8.61 4.82
CA SER A 319 16.85 -7.94 4.27
C SER A 319 17.00 -7.65 2.77
N LEU A 320 15.89 -7.57 2.03
CA LEU A 320 15.96 -7.31 0.59
C LEU A 320 15.71 -5.84 0.26
N VAL A 321 16.63 -5.25 -0.50
CA VAL A 321 16.58 -3.86 -0.96
C VAL A 321 16.61 -3.83 -2.48
N PHE A 322 15.59 -3.24 -3.10
CA PHE A 322 15.51 -3.04 -4.54
C PHE A 322 15.69 -1.56 -4.88
N ARG A 323 16.43 -1.26 -5.95
CA ARG A 323 16.57 0.10 -6.51
C ARG A 323 16.00 0.18 -7.92
N ASP A 324 15.58 1.38 -8.32
CA ASP A 324 14.97 1.68 -9.62
C ASP A 324 13.74 0.81 -9.90
N LEU A 325 12.93 0.60 -8.85
CA LEU A 325 11.74 -0.23 -8.84
C LEU A 325 10.68 0.37 -7.91
N ASP A 326 9.41 0.36 -8.32
CA ASP A 326 8.28 0.72 -7.45
C ASP A 326 7.45 -0.53 -7.08
N PHE A 327 6.59 -0.44 -6.07
CA PHE A 327 5.78 -1.59 -5.60
C PHE A 327 4.87 -2.20 -6.70
N MET A 328 4.34 -1.39 -7.62
CA MET A 328 3.52 -1.91 -8.72
C MET A 328 4.38 -2.66 -9.75
N ARG A 329 5.56 -2.14 -10.09
CA ARG A 329 6.52 -2.82 -10.95
C ARG A 329 7.05 -4.10 -10.30
N LEU A 330 7.28 -4.08 -8.99
CA LEU A 330 7.63 -5.27 -8.21
C LEU A 330 6.52 -6.32 -8.32
N PHE A 331 5.25 -5.94 -8.13
CA PHE A 331 4.12 -6.85 -8.30
C PHE A 331 4.03 -7.44 -9.71
N PHE A 332 4.24 -6.63 -10.74
CA PHE A 332 4.23 -7.09 -12.11
C PHE A 332 5.39 -8.05 -12.42
N ALA A 333 6.60 -7.70 -12.02
CA ALA A 333 7.77 -8.55 -12.24
C ALA A 333 7.66 -9.86 -11.45
N LEU A 334 7.32 -9.79 -10.16
CA LEU A 334 7.24 -10.94 -9.26
C LEU A 334 6.05 -11.86 -9.58
N THR A 335 4.83 -11.32 -9.51
CA THR A 335 3.60 -12.11 -9.45
C THR A 335 2.98 -12.29 -10.83
N LEU A 336 2.97 -11.26 -11.67
CA LEU A 336 2.31 -11.36 -12.98
C LEU A 336 3.22 -11.99 -14.02
N PHE A 337 4.49 -11.59 -14.12
CA PHE A 337 5.37 -12.02 -15.20
C PHE A 337 6.46 -13.01 -14.78
N ARG A 338 6.63 -13.24 -13.46
CA ARG A 338 7.67 -14.13 -12.89
C ARG A 338 9.09 -13.82 -13.41
N ARG A 339 9.38 -12.53 -13.61
CA ARG A 339 10.65 -11.98 -14.10
C ARG A 339 11.65 -11.81 -12.96
N MET A 340 12.07 -12.93 -12.38
CA MET A 340 13.08 -12.96 -11.31
C MET A 340 14.43 -12.42 -11.78
N ASP A 341 14.75 -12.58 -13.07
CA ASP A 341 15.90 -11.98 -13.74
C ASP A 341 15.93 -10.45 -13.57
N VAL A 342 14.82 -9.78 -13.87
CA VAL A 342 14.70 -8.34 -13.69
C VAL A 342 14.81 -7.94 -12.22
N LEU A 343 14.24 -8.73 -11.31
CA LEU A 343 14.33 -8.46 -9.88
C LEU A 343 15.75 -8.65 -9.34
N ALA A 344 16.49 -9.65 -9.83
CA ALA A 344 17.89 -9.89 -9.46
C ALA A 344 18.83 -8.77 -9.91
N GLU A 345 18.57 -8.15 -11.08
CA GLU A 345 19.29 -6.94 -11.52
C GLU A 345 19.05 -5.75 -10.60
N LYS A 346 17.82 -5.61 -10.09
CA LYS A 346 17.38 -4.50 -9.24
C LYS A 346 17.74 -4.68 -7.76
N LEU A 347 18.07 -5.90 -7.35
CA LEU A 347 18.47 -6.24 -5.99
C LEU A 347 19.85 -5.63 -5.67
N VAL A 348 19.91 -4.86 -4.58
CA VAL A 348 21.16 -4.34 -4.02
C VAL A 348 21.68 -5.36 -3.01
N PRO A 349 22.80 -6.06 -3.30
CA PRO A 349 23.30 -7.06 -2.39
C PRO A 349 24.07 -6.40 -1.24
N TRP A 350 23.98 -6.99 -0.04
CA TRP A 350 24.75 -6.52 1.12
C TRP A 350 26.22 -6.92 1.08
N GLU A 351 26.50 -8.07 0.46
CA GLU A 351 27.83 -8.64 0.23
C GLU A 351 28.01 -8.90 -1.27
N PRO A 352 29.24 -8.99 -1.81
CA PRO A 352 29.44 -9.32 -3.22
C PRO A 352 28.68 -10.58 -3.65
N MET A 353 27.77 -10.43 -4.60
CA MET A 353 26.87 -11.49 -5.09
C MET A 353 26.65 -11.32 -6.58
N ASP A 354 26.96 -12.37 -7.36
CA ASP A 354 26.67 -12.42 -8.79
C ASP A 354 25.17 -12.60 -9.09
N HIS A 355 24.81 -12.58 -10.36
CA HIS A 355 23.41 -12.64 -10.77
C HIS A 355 22.74 -13.98 -10.44
N GLU A 356 23.45 -15.11 -10.55
CA GLU A 356 22.88 -16.44 -10.27
C GLU A 356 22.59 -16.61 -8.78
N HIS A 357 23.49 -16.15 -7.91
CA HIS A 357 23.26 -16.16 -6.47
C HIS A 357 22.08 -15.26 -6.06
N ARG A 358 21.89 -14.12 -6.73
CA ARG A 358 20.71 -13.26 -6.50
C ARG A 358 19.41 -13.96 -6.91
N LEU A 359 19.41 -14.63 -8.06
CA LEU A 359 18.25 -15.42 -8.52
C LEU A 359 17.90 -16.53 -7.52
N ALA A 360 18.91 -17.28 -7.06
CA ALA A 360 18.72 -18.34 -6.07
C ALA A 360 18.16 -17.80 -4.74
N LEU A 361 18.67 -16.65 -4.27
CA LEU A 361 18.16 -15.98 -3.08
C LEU A 361 16.69 -15.58 -3.23
N LEU A 362 16.31 -14.94 -4.34
CA LEU A 362 14.93 -14.54 -4.59
C LEU A 362 14.00 -15.76 -4.67
N ALA A 363 14.40 -16.81 -5.39
CA ALA A 363 13.63 -18.04 -5.51
C ALA A 363 13.41 -18.71 -4.13
N LYS A 364 14.45 -18.75 -3.28
CA LYS A 364 14.35 -19.25 -1.90
C LYS A 364 13.32 -18.47 -1.08
N ARG A 365 13.19 -17.16 -1.32
CA ARG A 365 12.36 -16.27 -0.49
C ARG A 365 10.93 -16.06 -0.95
N THR A 366 10.56 -16.51 -2.15
CA THR A 366 9.21 -16.25 -2.72
C THR A 366 8.26 -17.44 -2.72
N GLY A 367 8.75 -18.65 -2.42
CA GLY A 367 7.92 -19.85 -2.37
C GLY A 367 6.98 -19.88 -1.15
N SER A 368 5.85 -20.61 -1.25
CA SER A 368 4.94 -20.79 -0.11
C SER A 368 5.63 -21.52 1.04
N GLU A 369 5.29 -21.18 2.28
CA GLU A 369 5.87 -21.83 3.46
C GLU A 369 5.73 -23.35 3.42
N ARG A 370 4.58 -23.86 2.95
CA ARG A 370 4.35 -25.30 2.76
C ARG A 370 5.29 -25.94 1.73
N TRP A 371 5.59 -25.24 0.63
CA TRP A 371 6.53 -25.70 -0.39
C TRP A 371 7.99 -25.60 0.08
N LEU A 372 8.32 -24.57 0.88
CA LEU A 372 9.64 -24.40 1.48
C LEU A 372 9.93 -25.43 2.57
N ILE A 373 8.93 -25.80 3.38
CA ILE A 373 9.02 -26.90 4.36
C ILE A 373 9.16 -28.25 3.65
N GLU A 374 8.43 -28.50 2.56
CA GLU A 374 8.57 -29.73 1.77
C GLU A 374 9.93 -29.82 1.04
N LEU A 375 10.50 -28.70 0.60
CA LEU A 375 11.85 -28.62 0.04
C LEU A 375 12.96 -28.88 1.06
N THR A 376 12.87 -28.28 2.25
CA THR A 376 13.85 -28.51 3.33
C THR A 376 13.76 -29.93 3.88
N ALA A 377 12.55 -30.49 4.00
CA ALA A 377 12.32 -31.90 4.35
C ALA A 377 12.76 -32.88 3.25
N GLY A 378 12.72 -32.46 1.98
CA GLY A 378 13.18 -33.24 0.83
C GLY A 378 14.70 -33.22 0.65
N ALA A 379 15.37 -32.12 1.03
CA ALA A 379 16.82 -31.98 1.01
C ALA A 379 17.50 -32.78 2.13
N THR A 380 16.91 -32.81 3.34
CA THR A 380 17.38 -33.68 4.44
C THR A 380 17.26 -35.16 4.09
N ARG A 381 16.18 -35.60 3.42
CA ARG A 381 16.06 -36.98 2.94
C ARG A 381 17.04 -37.37 1.83
N ARG A 382 17.56 -36.41 1.04
CA ARG A 382 18.58 -36.69 0.02
C ARG A 382 19.99 -36.77 0.62
N GLY A 383 20.31 -35.96 1.63
CA GLY A 383 21.57 -36.06 2.38
C GLY A 383 21.72 -37.41 3.09
N ASP A 384 20.64 -37.92 3.70
CA ASP A 384 20.64 -39.23 4.37
C ASP A 384 20.77 -40.43 3.40
N HIS A 385 20.57 -40.22 2.10
CA HIS A 385 20.67 -41.25 1.06
C HIS A 385 22.01 -41.23 0.29
N GLU A 386 22.79 -40.16 0.41
CA GLU A 386 24.18 -40.10 -0.06
C GLU A 386 25.15 -40.57 1.02
N ASP A 387 24.91 -40.28 2.31
CA ASP A 387 25.77 -40.71 3.42
C ASP A 387 25.70 -42.23 3.71
N LYS A 388 24.69 -42.94 3.17
CA LYS A 388 24.56 -44.40 3.28
C LYS A 388 25.17 -45.20 2.12
N ARG A 389 25.80 -44.54 1.15
CA ARG A 389 26.42 -45.23 0.00
C ARG A 389 27.93 -45.37 0.06
N ASP A 390 28.61 -44.76 1.03
CA ASP A 390 30.08 -44.82 1.17
C ASP A 390 30.59 -45.64 2.37
N THR A 391 29.75 -46.49 2.98
CA THR A 391 30.20 -47.47 3.99
C THR A 391 29.90 -48.90 3.56
N LEU A 392 30.58 -49.36 2.50
CA LEU A 392 30.81 -50.79 2.25
C LEU A 392 32.28 -50.96 1.91
N ASP A 393 33.09 -51.15 2.95
CA ASP A 393 34.49 -51.57 2.81
C ASP A 393 34.56 -53.11 2.86
N PRO A 394 35.52 -53.74 2.14
CA PRO A 394 35.57 -55.17 1.89
C PRO A 394 36.36 -55.91 2.98
N CYS A 395 35.81 -57.03 3.47
CA CYS A 395 36.61 -58.15 3.97
C CYS A 395 35.80 -59.44 3.98
#